data_AF-A0A357FYJ4-F1
#
_entry.id   AF-A0A357FYJ4-F1
#
_cell.length_a   1.000
_cell.length_b   1.000
_cell.length_c   1.000
_cell.angle_alpha   90.00
_cell.angle_beta   90.00
_cell.angle_gamma   90.00
#
_symmetry.space_group_name_H-M   'P 1'
#
loop_
_entity.id
_entity.type
_entity.pdbx_description
1 polymer ?
#
loop_
_entity_poly.entity_id
_entity_poly.type
_entity_poly.pdbx_seq_one_letter_code
_entity_poly.pdbx_strand_id
1 'polypeptide(L)'
;ETVTQGEAVPKGSVQTVIDEATFILPIADIIDLDKERARLSKEIEKLKDDIKKTELKLGNKDFVSNAPEEVVEEHKTRKEEAEKTLGKLTQALKQLEAA
;
A
#
# COMPACT_ATOMS: atom_id res chain seq x y z
N GLU A 1 5.99 -31.48 -21.75
CA GLU A 1 6.15 -30.62 -22.93
C GLU A 1 6.69 -29.27 -22.47
N THR A 2 7.68 -28.73 -23.19
CA THR A 2 8.40 -27.50 -22.88
C THR A 2 7.54 -26.29 -23.23
N VAL A 3 7.08 -25.53 -22.24
CA VAL A 3 6.35 -24.28 -22.48
C VAL A 3 7.36 -23.15 -22.67
N THR A 4 7.34 -22.61 -23.87
CA THR A 4 8.14 -21.51 -24.38
C THR A 4 7.89 -20.22 -23.62
N GLN A 5 8.97 -19.64 -23.09
CA GLN A 5 9.06 -18.28 -22.58
C GLN A 5 8.87 -17.28 -23.73
N GLY A 6 7.86 -16.41 -23.65
CA GLY A 6 7.78 -15.23 -24.52
C GLY A 6 6.38 -14.76 -24.90
N GLU A 7 5.57 -14.31 -23.93
CA GLU A 7 4.55 -13.29 -24.23
C GLU A 7 4.77 -12.10 -23.33
N ALA A 8 4.94 -10.92 -23.95
CA ALA A 8 5.11 -9.67 -23.25
C ALA A 8 3.87 -9.41 -22.41
N VAL A 9 4.06 -9.15 -21.11
CA VAL A 9 2.96 -8.76 -20.22
C VAL A 9 2.29 -7.51 -20.82
N PRO A 10 1.00 -7.58 -21.20
CA PRO A 10 0.29 -6.43 -21.72
C PRO A 10 0.26 -5.34 -20.66
N LYS A 11 0.40 -4.08 -21.08
CA LYS A 11 0.27 -2.95 -20.17
C LYS A 11 -1.09 -3.00 -19.46
N GLY A 12 -1.08 -2.90 -18.14
CA GLY A 12 -2.24 -2.96 -17.27
C GLY A 12 -2.63 -4.38 -16.81
N SER A 13 -1.67 -5.31 -16.78
CA SER A 13 -1.89 -6.68 -16.31
C SER A 13 -1.26 -6.95 -14.95
N VAL A 14 -1.96 -7.67 -14.07
CA VAL A 14 -1.36 -8.19 -12.82
C VAL A 14 -0.85 -9.60 -13.09
N GLN A 15 0.41 -9.84 -12.72
CA GLN A 15 1.07 -11.13 -12.84
C GLN A 15 1.21 -11.77 -11.45
N THR A 16 0.66 -12.97 -11.29
CA THR A 16 0.82 -13.81 -10.08
C THR A 16 1.26 -15.21 -10.50
N VAL A 17 2.20 -15.77 -9.75
CA VAL A 17 2.71 -17.14 -9.96
C VAL A 17 2.12 -18.05 -8.88
N ILE A 18 1.45 -19.13 -9.30
CA ILE A 18 0.97 -20.20 -8.41
C ILE A 18 1.58 -21.51 -8.90
N ASP A 19 2.35 -22.16 -8.03
CA ASP A 19 3.06 -23.43 -8.20
C ASP A 19 4.08 -23.46 -9.36
N GLU A 20 3.64 -23.26 -10.61
CA GLU A 20 4.47 -23.13 -11.83
C GLU A 20 3.74 -22.39 -12.97
N ALA A 21 2.51 -21.93 -12.76
CA ALA A 21 1.71 -21.23 -13.76
C ALA A 21 1.77 -19.71 -13.54
N THR A 22 2.10 -18.98 -14.60
CA THR A 22 2.02 -17.52 -14.63
C THR A 22 0.64 -17.13 -15.16
N PHE A 23 -0.19 -16.53 -14.31
CA PHE A 23 -1.42 -15.89 -14.76
C PHE A 23 -1.14 -14.43 -15.10
N ILE A 24 -1.52 -14.04 -16.32
CA ILE A 24 -1.54 -12.64 -16.77
C ILE A 24 -3.02 -12.28 -16.93
N LEU A 25 -3.55 -11.49 -16.00
CA LEU A 25 -4.93 -11.01 -16.10
C LEU A 25 -4.89 -9.58 -16.64
N PRO A 26 -5.39 -9.31 -17.87
CA PRO A 26 -5.54 -7.96 -18.37
C PRO A 26 -6.69 -7.28 -17.63
N ILE A 27 -6.36 -6.53 -16.57
CA ILE A 27 -7.37 -5.86 -15.73
C ILE A 27 -7.77 -4.50 -16.33
N ALA A 28 -6.97 -3.97 -17.25
CA ALA A 28 -7.21 -2.71 -17.96
C ALA A 28 -8.56 -2.64 -18.70
N ASP A 29 -9.11 -3.77 -19.15
CA ASP A 29 -10.40 -3.80 -19.87
C ASP A 29 -11.63 -3.82 -18.93
N ILE A 30 -11.43 -4.05 -17.62
CA ILE A 30 -12.51 -4.20 -16.62
C ILE A 30 -12.44 -3.09 -15.55
N ILE A 31 -11.24 -2.58 -15.26
CA ILE A 31 -10.99 -1.54 -14.26
C ILE A 31 -10.19 -0.42 -14.92
N ASP A 32 -10.66 0.82 -14.75
CA ASP A 32 -9.89 2.02 -15.08
C ASP A 32 -8.68 2.10 -14.13
N LEU A 33 -7.54 1.63 -14.62
CA LEU A 33 -6.30 1.56 -13.85
C LEU A 33 -5.80 2.94 -13.45
N ASP A 34 -6.06 3.97 -14.25
CA ASP A 34 -5.68 5.34 -13.90
C ASP A 34 -6.56 5.86 -12.75
N LYS A 35 -7.85 5.51 -12.75
CA LYS A 35 -8.76 5.80 -11.63
C LYS A 35 -8.38 5.02 -10.37
N GLU A 36 -7.98 3.75 -10.49
CA GLU A 36 -7.57 2.94 -9.35
C GLU A 36 -6.22 3.39 -8.78
N ARG A 37 -5.25 3.73 -9.64
CA ARG A 37 -4.00 4.39 -9.24
C ARG A 37 -4.30 5.70 -8.51
N ALA A 38 -5.16 6.56 -9.05
CA ALA A 38 -5.53 7.82 -8.41
C ALA A 38 -6.24 7.63 -7.06
N ARG A 39 -7.06 6.57 -6.92
CA ARG A 39 -7.71 6.20 -5.65
C ARG A 39 -6.65 5.78 -4.62
N LEU A 40 -5.76 4.85 -5.00
CA LEU A 40 -4.68 4.36 -4.14
C LEU A 40 -3.72 5.48 -3.73
N SER A 41 -3.29 6.34 -4.66
CA SER A 41 -2.44 7.49 -4.34
C SER A 41 -3.11 8.43 -3.34
N LYS A 42 -4.41 8.74 -3.50
CA LYS A 42 -5.14 9.58 -2.53
C LYS A 42 -5.25 8.92 -1.16
N GLU A 43 -5.45 7.61 -1.11
CA GLU A 43 -5.53 6.85 0.14
C GLU A 43 -4.18 6.82 0.87
N ILE A 44 -3.10 6.60 0.11
CA ILE A 44 -1.71 6.67 0.59
C ILE A 44 -1.40 8.05 1.17
N GLU A 45 -1.74 9.14 0.46
CA GLU A 45 -1.46 10.49 0.93
C GLU A 45 -2.23 10.83 2.22
N LYS A 46 -3.52 10.47 2.30
CA LYS A 46 -4.30 10.62 3.54
C LYS A 46 -3.67 9.86 4.71
N LEU A 47 -3.26 8.62 4.47
CA LEU A 47 -2.68 7.78 5.51
C LEU A 47 -1.31 8.31 5.97
N LYS A 48 -0.48 8.82 5.05
CA LYS A 48 0.77 9.51 5.38
C LYS A 48 0.53 10.74 6.25
N ASP A 49 -0.46 11.57 5.90
CA ASP A 49 -0.79 12.76 6.67
C ASP A 49 -1.23 12.41 8.10
N ASP A 50 -2.01 11.35 8.26
CA ASP A 50 -2.46 10.90 9.58
C ASP A 50 -1.34 10.28 10.42
N ILE A 51 -0.43 9.51 9.79
CA ILE A 51 0.81 9.04 10.43
C ILE A 51 1.63 10.24 10.89
N LYS A 52 1.86 11.23 10.03
CA LYS A 52 2.65 12.42 10.33
C LYS A 52 2.06 13.22 11.50
N LYS A 53 0.74 13.40 11.54
CA LYS A 53 0.06 14.05 12.68
C LYS A 53 0.25 13.26 13.97
N THR A 54 0.19 11.93 13.90
CA THR A 54 0.39 11.04 15.05
C THR A 54 1.83 11.09 15.54
N GLU A 55 2.81 11.10 14.62
CA GLU A 55 4.23 11.29 14.93
C GLU A 55 4.51 12.62 15.60
N LEU A 56 3.92 13.72 15.11
CA LEU A 56 4.06 15.03 15.74
C LEU A 56 3.51 15.05 17.17
N LYS A 57 2.39 14.36 17.41
CA LYS A 57 1.83 14.23 18.76
C LYS A 57 2.71 13.37 19.67
N LEU A 58 3.20 12.23 19.19
CA LEU A 58 4.09 11.34 19.93
C LEU A 58 5.50 11.93 20.14
N GLY A 59 5.95 12.83 19.27
CA GLY A 59 7.21 13.56 19.42
C GLY A 59 7.12 14.76 20.35
N ASN A 60 5.90 15.20 20.69
CA ASN A 60 5.70 16.28 21.65
C ASN A 60 5.92 15.76 23.08
N LYS A 61 7.02 16.20 23.72
CA LYS A 61 7.35 15.84 25.10
C LYS A 61 6.23 16.18 26.08
N ASP A 62 5.50 17.27 25.87
CA ASP A 62 4.39 17.64 26.73
C ASP A 62 3.24 16.63 26.63
N PHE A 63 3.00 16.05 25.46
CA PHE A 63 1.99 15.01 25.29
C PHE A 63 2.45 13.71 25.94
N VAL A 64 3.70 13.28 25.69
CA VAL A 64 4.24 12.03 26.25
C VAL A 64 4.38 12.08 27.77
N SER A 65 4.71 13.25 28.34
CA SER A 65 4.88 13.41 29.78
C SER A 65 3.58 13.65 30.54
N ASN A 66 2.54 14.18 29.90
CA ASN A 66 1.25 14.43 30.57
C ASN A 66 0.15 13.42 30.22
N ALA A 67 0.26 12.69 29.11
CA ALA A 67 -0.71 11.68 28.75
C ALA A 67 -0.46 10.37 29.52
N PRO A 68 -1.53 9.60 29.84
CA PRO A 68 -1.39 8.25 30.36
C PRO A 68 -0.57 7.38 29.41
N GLU A 69 0.26 6.50 29.96
CA GLU A 69 1.12 5.59 29.19
C GLU A 69 0.29 4.72 28.22
N GLU A 70 -0.90 4.27 28.64
CA GLU A 70 -1.84 3.51 27.81
C GLU A 70 -2.24 4.29 26.54
N VAL A 71 -2.48 5.60 26.65
CA VAL A 71 -2.84 6.46 25.51
C VAL A 71 -1.66 6.64 24.56
N VAL A 72 -0.44 6.80 25.10
CA VAL A 72 0.78 6.91 24.31
C VAL A 72 1.06 5.62 23.54
N GLU A 73 0.91 4.46 24.19
CA GLU A 73 1.09 3.15 23.57
C GLU A 73 0.00 2.83 22.54
N GLU A 74 -1.26 3.21 22.78
CA GLU A 74 -2.34 3.10 21.80
C GLU A 74 -2.02 3.92 20.53
N HIS A 75 -1.53 5.14 20.69
CA HIS A 75 -1.12 5.98 19.56
C HIS A 75 0.08 5.42 18.80
N LYS A 76 1.07 4.85 19.49
CA LYS A 76 2.20 4.16 18.84
C LYS A 76 1.75 2.93 18.07
N THR A 77 0.89 2.11 18.68
CA THR A 77 0.35 0.89 18.04
C THR A 77 -0.44 1.26 16.78
N ARG A 78 -1.33 2.26 16.87
CA ARG A 78 -2.07 2.76 15.70
C ARG A 78 -1.15 3.29 14.61
N LYS A 79 -0.06 3.97 14.99
CA LYS A 79 0.95 4.45 14.02
C LYS A 79 1.58 3.26 13.28
N GLU A 80 2.04 2.23 13.99
CA GLU A 80 2.66 1.06 13.38
C GLU A 80 1.70 0.31 12.44
N GLU A 81 0.43 0.17 12.82
CA GLU A 81 -0.60 -0.44 11.97
C GLU A 81 -0.86 0.38 10.70
N ALA A 82 -0.89 1.71 10.84
CA ALA A 82 -1.02 2.62 9.71
C ALA A 82 0.19 2.53 8.77
N GLU A 83 1.41 2.45 9.30
CA GLU A 83 2.64 2.28 8.50
C GLU A 83 2.66 0.94 7.75
N LYS A 84 2.25 -0.16 8.40
CA LYS A 84 2.10 -1.47 7.73
C LYS A 84 1.09 -1.39 6.58
N THR A 85 -0.04 -0.73 6.80
CA THR A 85 -1.07 -0.54 5.79
C THR A 85 -0.57 0.34 4.63
N LEU A 86 0.16 1.41 4.94
CA LEU A 86 0.79 2.27 3.96
C LEU A 86 1.76 1.49 3.07
N GLY A 87 2.56 0.61 3.65
CA GLY A 87 3.47 -0.27 2.92
C GLY A 87 2.74 -1.17 1.92
N LYS A 88 1.63 -1.80 2.34
CA LYS A 88 0.80 -2.64 1.46
C LYS A 88 0.18 -1.84 0.33
N LEU A 89 -0.39 -0.67 0.61
CA LEU A 89 -0.99 0.19 -0.42
C LEU A 89 0.05 0.71 -1.41
N THR A 90 1.24 1.08 -0.93
CA THR A 90 2.35 1.53 -1.79
C THR A 90 2.83 0.38 -2.68
N GLN A 91 2.91 -0.83 -2.15
CA GLN A 91 3.27 -2.01 -2.95
C GLN A 91 2.21 -2.32 -4.01
N ALA A 92 0.93 -2.24 -3.67
CA ALA A 92 -0.17 -2.42 -4.61
C ALA A 92 -0.13 -1.35 -5.72
N LEU A 93 0.06 -0.08 -5.37
CA LEU A 93 0.20 1.01 -6.34
C LEU A 93 1.39 0.75 -7.28
N LYS A 94 2.54 0.34 -6.74
CA LYS A 94 3.73 0.03 -7.54
C LYS A 94 3.50 -1.15 -8.50
N GLN A 95 2.77 -2.18 -8.08
CA GLN A 95 2.37 -3.29 -8.95
C GLN A 95 1.42 -2.80 -10.05
N LEU A 96 0.49 -1.90 -9.73
CA LEU A 96 -0.40 -1.28 -10.71
C LEU A 96 0.32 -0.33 -11.67
N GLU A 97 1.40 0.34 -11.27
CA GLU A 97 2.22 1.19 -12.14
C GLU A 97 3.14 0.39 -13.05
N ALA A 98 3.62 -0.77 -12.58
CA ALA A 98 4.43 -1.69 -13.36
C ALA A 98 3.62 -2.53 -14.36
N ALA A 99 2.31 -2.65 -14.11
CA ALA A 99 1.31 -3.15 -15.03
C ALA A 99 1.07 -2.09 -16.12
#